data_AF-A0A7T1GRS8-F1
#
_entry.id   AF-A0A7T1GRS8-F1
#
_cell.length_a   1.000
_cell.length_b   1.000
_cell.length_c   1.000
_cell.angle_alpha   90.00
_cell.angle_beta   90.00
_cell.angle_gamma   90.00
#
_symmetry.space_group_name_H-M   'P 1'
#
loop_
_entity.id
_entity.type
_entity.pdbx_description
1 polymer ?
#
loop_
_entity_poly.entity_id
_entity_poly.type
_entity_poly.pdbx_seq_one_letter_code
_entity_poly.pdbx_strand_id
1 'polypeptide(L)'
;MTVEIQLNTNTLATRHVFTLGPLQLHLSQADIDAGWTSVVAYQGGDAFPPGEIEKMEADAAAQHRAYWEQLATGQGDRRVVVGGHHFVAHDFGVGTGFGGEVFRVQWHDGGRVPLTCHLSAQGKVPGWLRPQLPDNATATSLRYRVAPQAEGEHEPNDMSQASVFGDVDQDALG
;
A
#
# COMPACT_ATOMS: atom_id res chain seq x y z
N MET A 1 20.39 22.86 -14.86
CA MET A 1 19.27 22.37 -15.70
C MET A 1 18.60 21.21 -14.98
N THR A 2 17.28 21.09 -14.98
CA THR A 2 16.61 19.94 -14.34
C THR A 2 16.04 19.00 -15.38
N VAL A 3 16.20 17.70 -15.18
CA VAL A 3 15.54 16.67 -15.99
C VAL A 3 14.44 16.03 -15.15
N GLU A 4 13.25 15.95 -15.71
CA GLU A 4 12.09 15.27 -15.14
C GLU A 4 11.89 13.95 -15.89
N ILE A 5 11.88 12.83 -15.18
CA ILE A 5 11.56 11.52 -15.75
C ILE A 5 10.07 11.25 -15.57
N GLN A 6 9.40 10.98 -16.69
CA GLN A 6 8.00 10.63 -16.75
C GLN A 6 7.85 9.17 -17.14
N LEU A 7 6.94 8.47 -16.45
CA LEU A 7 6.64 7.05 -16.67
C LEU A 7 5.16 6.89 -17.00
N ASN A 8 4.87 6.11 -18.02
CA ASN A 8 3.52 5.63 -18.27
C ASN A 8 3.25 4.40 -17.39
N THR A 9 2.41 4.56 -16.39
CA THR A 9 2.07 3.50 -15.44
C THR A 9 1.32 2.33 -16.09
N ASN A 10 0.71 2.52 -17.26
CA ASN A 10 0.01 1.44 -17.96
C ASN A 10 0.93 0.58 -18.82
N THR A 11 2.02 1.14 -19.35
CA THR A 11 2.87 0.47 -20.36
C THR A 11 4.34 0.34 -19.97
N LEU A 12 4.78 0.97 -18.88
CA LEU A 12 6.19 1.13 -18.48
C LEU A 12 7.04 1.96 -19.46
N ALA A 13 6.43 2.63 -20.44
CA ALA A 13 7.15 3.55 -21.31
C ALA A 13 7.67 4.76 -20.51
N THR A 14 8.85 5.25 -20.87
CA THR A 14 9.50 6.41 -20.24
C THR A 14 9.74 7.52 -21.24
N ARG A 15 9.84 8.74 -20.72
CA ARG A 15 10.34 9.91 -21.44
C ARG A 15 10.90 10.92 -20.44
N HIS A 16 11.65 11.89 -20.93
CA HIS A 16 12.16 12.98 -20.11
C HIS A 16 11.78 14.36 -20.65
N VAL A 17 11.75 15.33 -19.74
CA VAL A 17 11.55 16.75 -20.07
C VAL A 17 12.62 17.58 -19.37
N PHE A 18 13.25 18.49 -20.11
CA PHE A 18 14.18 19.46 -19.55
C PHE A 18 13.44 20.71 -19.07
N THR A 19 13.83 21.19 -17.89
CA THR A 19 13.21 22.36 -17.28
C THR A 19 14.27 23.36 -16.82
N LEU A 20 14.00 24.64 -17.09
CA LEU A 20 14.83 25.79 -16.75
C LEU A 20 14.15 26.57 -15.60
N GLY A 21 13.90 25.90 -14.47
CA GLY A 21 13.16 26.49 -13.36
C GLY A 21 12.89 25.49 -12.25
N PRO A 22 12.18 25.89 -11.17
CA PRO A 22 11.73 24.94 -10.16
C PRO A 22 10.88 23.84 -10.81
N LEU A 23 10.87 22.65 -10.20
CA LEU A 23 10.05 21.53 -10.61
C LEU A 23 8.60 21.98 -10.85
N GLN A 24 8.16 21.92 -12.11
CA GLN A 24 6.77 22.08 -12.49
C GLN A 24 6.31 20.74 -13.05
N LEU A 25 5.07 20.34 -12.76
CA LEU A 25 4.50 19.11 -13.29
C LEU A 25 4.18 19.35 -14.78
N HIS A 26 4.96 18.76 -15.70
CA HIS A 26 4.76 18.94 -17.15
C HIS A 26 3.89 17.82 -17.73
N LEU A 27 2.63 17.74 -17.28
CA LEU A 27 1.66 16.77 -17.77
C LEU A 27 0.36 17.48 -18.15
N SER A 28 -0.09 17.27 -19.39
CA SER A 28 -1.44 17.66 -19.78
C SER A 28 -2.47 16.70 -19.17
N GLN A 29 -3.74 17.09 -19.15
CA GLN A 29 -4.80 16.17 -18.73
C GLN A 29 -4.83 14.90 -19.60
N ALA A 30 -4.57 15.02 -20.90
CA ALA A 30 -4.49 13.88 -21.81
C ALA A 30 -3.32 12.94 -21.46
N ASP A 31 -2.17 13.48 -21.02
CA ASP A 31 -1.06 12.66 -20.55
C ASP A 31 -1.45 11.88 -19.28
N ILE A 32 -2.08 12.55 -18.32
CA ILE A 32 -2.56 11.94 -17.07
C ILE A 32 -3.59 10.84 -17.38
N ASP A 33 -4.54 11.10 -18.27
CA ASP A 33 -5.58 10.14 -18.68
C ASP A 33 -4.97 8.92 -19.39
N ALA A 34 -3.90 9.13 -20.17
CA ALA A 34 -3.12 8.06 -20.78
C ALA A 34 -2.23 7.28 -19.78
N GLY A 35 -2.14 7.75 -18.53
CA GLY A 35 -1.44 7.11 -17.42
C GLY A 35 0.00 7.58 -17.21
N TRP A 36 0.40 8.71 -17.79
CA TRP A 36 1.70 9.32 -17.52
C TRP A 36 1.72 9.97 -16.13
N THR A 37 2.82 9.78 -15.42
CA THR A 37 3.12 10.41 -14.15
C THR A 37 4.59 10.84 -14.11
N SER A 38 4.88 11.94 -13.42
CA SER A 38 6.24 12.34 -13.06
C SER A 38 6.71 11.48 -11.90
N VAL A 39 7.90 10.89 -12.00
CA VAL A 39 8.38 9.91 -11.00
C VAL A 39 9.56 10.45 -10.21
N VAL A 40 10.51 11.09 -10.90
CA VAL A 40 11.70 11.66 -10.28
C VAL A 40 12.15 12.86 -11.09
N ALA A 41 12.75 13.84 -10.41
CA ALA A 41 13.48 14.91 -11.08
C ALA A 41 14.87 15.08 -10.49
N TYR A 42 15.82 15.27 -11.38
CA TYR A 42 17.23 15.39 -11.06
C TYR A 42 17.72 16.78 -11.44
N GLN A 43 18.36 17.46 -10.50
CA GLN A 43 19.09 18.69 -10.79
C GLN A 43 20.46 18.30 -11.38
N GLY A 44 20.64 18.59 -12.66
CA GLY A 44 21.94 18.55 -13.32
C GLY A 44 22.56 19.95 -13.35
N GLY A 45 23.89 20.02 -13.49
CA GLY A 45 24.60 21.25 -13.79
C GLY A 45 24.27 21.76 -15.21
N ASP A 46 25.30 22.08 -15.98
CA ASP A 46 25.13 22.60 -17.34
C ASP A 46 24.77 21.52 -18.37
N ALA A 47 25.16 20.27 -18.14
CA ALA A 47 24.87 19.13 -18.99
C ALA A 47 24.83 17.81 -18.20
N PHE A 48 24.08 16.83 -18.70
CA PHE A 48 24.14 15.44 -18.24
C PHE A 48 25.13 14.65 -19.10
N PRO A 49 26.00 13.82 -18.50
CA PRO A 49 26.77 12.79 -19.20
C PRO A 49 25.96 11.99 -20.24
N PRO A 50 26.57 11.63 -21.38
CA PRO A 50 25.92 10.77 -22.37
C PRO A 50 25.44 9.44 -21.75
N GLY A 51 24.21 9.04 -22.04
CA GLY A 51 23.63 7.79 -21.54
C GLY A 51 23.07 7.85 -20.11
N GLU A 52 23.27 8.95 -19.38
CA GLU A 52 22.81 9.06 -18.00
C GLU A 52 21.28 9.17 -17.91
N ILE A 53 20.65 9.93 -18.83
CA ILE A 53 19.19 10.11 -18.85
C ILE A 53 18.51 8.80 -19.23
N GLU A 54 19.02 8.08 -20.22
CA GLU A 54 18.53 6.76 -20.62
C GLU A 54 18.63 5.75 -19.47
N LYS A 55 19.71 5.83 -18.69
CA LYS A 55 19.84 5.04 -17.46
C LYS A 55 18.81 5.43 -16.41
N MET A 56 18.60 6.72 -16.15
CA MET A 56 17.59 7.20 -15.20
C MET A 56 16.18 6.76 -15.60
N GLU A 57 15.85 6.81 -16.89
CA GLU A 57 14.60 6.28 -17.42
C GLU A 57 14.46 4.77 -17.17
N ALA A 58 15.48 3.98 -17.52
CA ALA A 58 15.48 2.54 -17.30
C ALA A 58 15.35 2.17 -15.82
N ASP A 59 16.07 2.89 -14.95
CA ASP A 59 16.01 2.71 -13.49
C ASP A 59 14.61 3.04 -12.95
N ALA A 60 13.97 4.12 -13.43
CA ALA A 60 12.61 4.49 -13.02
C ALA A 60 11.58 3.41 -13.42
N ALA A 61 11.66 2.88 -14.64
CA ALA A 61 10.79 1.80 -15.09
C ALA A 61 11.02 0.51 -14.27
N ALA A 62 12.28 0.15 -14.01
CA ALA A 62 12.64 -1.02 -13.23
C ALA A 62 12.17 -0.93 -11.76
N GLN A 63 12.37 0.21 -11.12
CA GLN A 63 11.90 0.46 -9.75
C GLN A 63 10.38 0.39 -9.64
N HIS A 64 9.66 1.02 -10.57
CA HIS A 64 8.20 0.96 -10.60
C HIS A 64 7.70 -0.48 -10.78
N ARG A 65 8.32 -1.24 -11.69
CA ARG A 65 7.99 -2.65 -11.89
C ARG A 65 8.23 -3.47 -10.62
N ALA A 66 9.41 -3.34 -10.01
CA ALA A 66 9.79 -4.07 -8.80
C ALA A 66 8.84 -3.77 -7.64
N TYR A 67 8.48 -2.50 -7.44
CA TYR A 67 7.49 -2.09 -6.42
C TYR A 67 6.16 -2.82 -6.60
N TRP A 68 5.61 -2.83 -7.82
CA TRP A 68 4.32 -3.47 -8.08
C TRP A 68 4.37 -5.00 -8.03
N GLU A 69 5.45 -5.62 -8.50
CA GLU A 69 5.66 -7.06 -8.38
C GLU A 69 5.79 -7.48 -6.91
N GLN A 70 6.44 -6.66 -6.07
CA GLN A 70 6.50 -6.86 -4.62
C GLN A 70 5.11 -6.76 -3.98
N LEU A 71 4.30 -5.77 -4.34
CA LEU A 71 2.92 -5.66 -3.84
C LEU A 71 2.04 -6.83 -4.29
N ALA A 72 2.22 -7.30 -5.53
CA ALA A 72 1.49 -8.42 -6.10
C ALA A 72 1.77 -9.75 -5.39
N THR A 73 2.91 -9.88 -4.71
CA THR A 73 3.35 -11.13 -4.09
C THR A 73 3.35 -11.07 -2.57
N GLY A 74 3.74 -9.94 -1.97
CA GLY A 74 4.04 -9.85 -0.54
C GLY A 74 2.85 -9.66 0.41
N GLN A 75 1.65 -9.31 -0.10
CA GLN A 75 0.52 -8.91 0.76
C GLN A 75 -0.48 -10.03 1.08
N GLY A 76 -0.37 -11.20 0.42
CA GLY A 76 -1.18 -12.38 0.68
C GLY A 76 -2.67 -12.09 0.88
N ASP A 77 -3.23 -12.56 2.00
CA ASP A 77 -4.64 -12.44 2.35
C ASP A 77 -5.09 -11.02 2.74
N ARG A 78 -4.15 -10.10 2.99
CA ARG A 78 -4.43 -8.69 3.31
C ARG A 78 -4.57 -7.80 2.07
N ARG A 79 -4.32 -8.36 0.88
CA ARG A 79 -4.45 -7.63 -0.39
C ARG A 79 -5.91 -7.40 -0.76
N VAL A 80 -6.31 -6.15 -0.86
CA VAL A 80 -7.65 -5.73 -1.29
C VAL A 80 -7.51 -4.93 -2.57
N VAL A 81 -8.19 -5.35 -3.65
CA VAL A 81 -8.22 -4.64 -4.94
C VAL A 81 -9.67 -4.29 -5.27
N VAL A 82 -9.96 -2.99 -5.39
CA VAL A 82 -11.30 -2.46 -5.65
C VAL A 82 -11.23 -1.34 -6.68
N GLY A 83 -12.03 -1.43 -7.74
CA GLY A 83 -12.07 -0.40 -8.78
C GLY A 83 -10.70 -0.16 -9.42
N GLY A 84 -9.89 -1.22 -9.57
CA GLY A 84 -8.52 -1.15 -10.07
C GLY A 84 -7.53 -0.41 -9.15
N HIS A 85 -7.85 -0.21 -7.87
CA HIS A 85 -6.93 0.35 -6.88
C HIS A 85 -6.49 -0.73 -5.89
N HIS A 86 -5.21 -0.74 -5.56
CA HIS A 86 -4.62 -1.66 -4.60
C HIS A 86 -4.59 -1.02 -3.20
N PHE A 87 -5.10 -1.77 -2.23
CA PHE A 87 -5.10 -1.45 -0.82
C PHE A 87 -4.51 -2.61 -0.02
N VAL A 88 -3.95 -2.26 1.14
CA VAL A 88 -3.58 -3.23 2.17
C VAL A 88 -4.55 -3.09 3.33
N ALA A 89 -5.14 -4.21 3.76
CA ALA A 89 -5.96 -4.28 4.95
C ALA A 89 -5.09 -4.35 6.21
N HIS A 90 -5.44 -3.54 7.21
CA HIS A 90 -4.78 -3.49 8.50
C HIS A 90 -5.77 -3.70 9.64
N ASP A 91 -5.27 -4.28 10.73
CA ASP A 91 -5.99 -4.35 12.00
C ASP A 91 -6.25 -2.93 12.55
N PHE A 92 -7.21 -2.79 13.46
CA PHE A 92 -7.55 -1.47 14.02
C PHE A 92 -6.36 -0.82 14.73
N GLY A 93 -6.23 0.49 14.55
CA GLY A 93 -5.13 1.26 15.13
C GLY A 93 -3.81 1.16 14.37
N VAL A 94 -3.69 0.27 13.37
CA VAL A 94 -2.52 0.12 12.49
C VAL A 94 -2.85 0.60 11.09
N GLY A 95 -1.92 1.31 10.44
CA GLY A 95 -2.09 1.72 9.04
C GLY A 95 -3.33 2.60 8.84
N THR A 96 -3.35 3.77 9.49
CA THR A 96 -4.47 4.73 9.53
C THR A 96 -4.72 5.47 8.22
N GLY A 97 -4.63 4.77 7.08
CA GLY A 97 -5.09 5.26 5.79
C GLY A 97 -6.51 5.83 5.89
N PHE A 98 -6.80 6.82 5.03
CA PHE A 98 -8.06 7.58 5.06
C PHE A 98 -8.38 8.26 6.41
N GLY A 99 -7.35 8.62 7.18
CA GLY A 99 -7.53 9.30 8.46
C GLY A 99 -8.15 8.41 9.54
N GLY A 100 -7.87 7.11 9.49
CA GLY A 100 -8.38 6.12 10.44
C GLY A 100 -9.82 5.68 10.18
N GLU A 101 -10.35 5.94 8.99
CA GLU A 101 -11.67 5.46 8.59
C GLU A 101 -11.73 3.93 8.54
N VAL A 102 -12.86 3.37 8.96
CA VAL A 102 -13.09 1.92 8.97
C VAL A 102 -13.93 1.49 7.78
N PHE A 103 -13.50 0.39 7.16
CA PHE A 103 -14.13 -0.21 6.00
C PHE A 103 -14.60 -1.63 6.31
N ARG A 104 -15.73 -2.01 5.72
CA ARG A 104 -16.11 -3.41 5.56
C ARG A 104 -15.69 -3.88 4.18
N VAL A 105 -14.82 -4.88 4.14
CA VAL A 105 -14.35 -5.57 2.93
C VAL A 105 -15.13 -6.86 2.74
N GLN A 106 -15.73 -7.04 1.56
CA GLN A 106 -16.41 -8.28 1.18
C GLN A 106 -15.72 -8.89 -0.03
N TRP A 107 -15.22 -10.12 0.12
CA TRP A 107 -14.45 -10.82 -0.91
C TRP A 107 -15.36 -11.41 -2.00
N HIS A 108 -14.92 -11.36 -3.25
CA HIS A 108 -15.68 -11.89 -4.39
C HIS A 108 -15.65 -13.41 -4.51
N ASP A 109 -14.61 -14.06 -3.96
CA ASP A 109 -14.47 -15.51 -4.03
C ASP A 109 -15.45 -16.27 -3.12
N GLY A 110 -16.13 -15.57 -2.20
CA GLY A 110 -17.09 -16.14 -1.25
C GLY A 110 -16.48 -17.09 -0.20
N GLY A 111 -15.20 -17.45 -0.33
CA GLY A 111 -14.51 -18.37 0.58
C GLY A 111 -13.94 -17.67 1.81
N ARG A 112 -13.77 -16.34 1.74
CA ARG A 112 -13.23 -15.55 2.84
C ARG A 112 -14.33 -14.82 3.61
N VAL A 113 -14.23 -14.85 4.94
CA VAL A 113 -15.13 -14.10 5.83
C VAL A 113 -14.95 -12.59 5.58
N PRO A 114 -16.05 -11.81 5.52
CA PRO A 114 -15.96 -10.36 5.42
C PRO A 114 -15.11 -9.77 6.55
N LEU A 115 -14.24 -8.83 6.20
CA LEU A 115 -13.31 -8.19 7.14
C LEU A 115 -13.79 -6.78 7.46
N THR A 116 -13.64 -6.35 8.71
CA THR A 116 -13.77 -4.94 9.09
C THR A 116 -12.39 -4.43 9.52
N CYS A 117 -11.85 -3.44 8.82
CA CYS A 117 -10.44 -3.06 8.90
C CYS A 117 -10.18 -1.60 8.52
N HIS A 118 -8.93 -1.16 8.68
CA HIS A 118 -8.41 0.01 7.98
C HIS A 118 -7.85 -0.39 6.62
N LEU A 119 -7.90 0.54 5.66
CA LEU A 119 -7.30 0.37 4.34
C LEU A 119 -6.23 1.43 4.11
N SER A 120 -5.05 1.01 3.67
CA SER A 120 -4.00 1.90 3.20
C SER A 120 -3.90 1.81 1.68
N ALA A 121 -4.16 2.92 0.99
CA ALA A 121 -4.02 3.00 -0.46
C ALA A 121 -2.53 2.90 -0.86
N GLN A 122 -2.22 1.96 -1.76
CA GLN A 122 -0.89 1.83 -2.36
C GLN A 122 -0.84 2.47 -3.75
N GLY A 123 -1.98 2.58 -4.43
CA GLY A 123 -2.10 3.26 -5.72
C GLY A 123 -3.05 2.54 -6.68
N LYS A 124 -3.19 3.10 -7.88
CA LYS A 124 -3.94 2.48 -8.98
C LYS A 124 -3.12 1.35 -9.60
N VAL A 125 -3.73 0.18 -9.77
CA VAL A 125 -3.08 -0.98 -10.39
C VAL A 125 -2.66 -0.65 -11.84
N PRO A 126 -1.37 -0.82 -12.17
CA PRO A 126 -0.82 -0.60 -13.50
C PRO A 126 -1.53 -1.40 -14.57
N GLY A 127 -1.78 -0.80 -15.75
CA GLY A 127 -2.43 -1.47 -16.88
C GLY A 127 -1.83 -2.83 -17.23
N TRP A 128 -0.50 -2.93 -17.28
CA TRP A 128 0.24 -4.17 -17.56
C TRP A 128 0.08 -5.26 -16.48
N LEU A 129 -0.34 -4.91 -15.26
CA LEU A 129 -0.51 -5.84 -14.14
C LEU A 129 -1.97 -6.17 -13.83
N ARG A 130 -2.94 -5.38 -14.32
CA ARG A 130 -4.38 -5.61 -14.08
C ARG A 130 -4.87 -7.02 -14.35
N PRO A 131 -4.44 -7.74 -15.42
CA PRO A 131 -4.87 -9.12 -15.63
C PRO A 131 -4.46 -10.07 -14.51
N GLN A 132 -3.38 -9.76 -13.79
CA GLN A 132 -2.84 -10.58 -12.69
C GLN A 132 -3.34 -10.12 -11.33
N LEU A 133 -3.76 -8.85 -11.22
CA LEU A 133 -4.35 -8.25 -10.02
C LEU A 133 -5.76 -7.72 -10.33
N PRO A 134 -6.74 -8.61 -10.60
CA PRO A 134 -8.12 -8.20 -10.78
C PRO A 134 -8.72 -7.70 -9.46
N ASP A 135 -9.82 -6.97 -9.54
CA ASP A 135 -10.65 -6.65 -8.39
C ASP A 135 -11.04 -7.95 -7.67
N ASN A 136 -10.85 -7.98 -6.36
CA ASN A 136 -11.06 -9.18 -5.55
C ASN A 136 -12.06 -8.99 -4.40
N ALA A 137 -12.53 -7.76 -4.20
CA ALA A 137 -13.45 -7.41 -3.14
C ALA A 137 -14.26 -6.15 -3.47
N THR A 138 -15.30 -5.91 -2.67
CA THR A 138 -15.85 -4.57 -2.46
C THR A 138 -15.36 -4.01 -1.12
N ALA A 139 -15.27 -2.68 -1.02
CA ALA A 139 -14.98 -1.99 0.23
C ALA A 139 -16.03 -0.91 0.48
N THR A 140 -16.72 -1.00 1.61
CA THR A 140 -17.74 -0.03 2.03
C THR A 140 -17.25 0.71 3.26
N SER A 141 -17.16 2.04 3.18
CA SER A 141 -16.92 2.87 4.37
C SER A 141 -18.05 2.70 5.38
N LEU A 142 -17.68 2.52 6.65
CA LEU A 142 -18.62 2.50 7.77
C LEU A 142 -18.81 3.88 8.43
N ARG A 143 -18.15 4.92 7.89
CA ARG A 143 -18.28 6.33 8.30
C ARG A 143 -17.96 6.62 9.77
N TYR A 144 -17.25 5.72 10.45
CA TYR A 144 -16.63 6.00 11.74
C TYR A 144 -15.12 5.81 11.66
N ARG A 145 -14.42 6.42 12.60
CA ARG A 145 -12.97 6.42 12.68
C ARG A 145 -12.52 5.79 13.98
N VAL A 146 -11.41 5.07 13.93
CA VAL A 146 -10.71 4.56 15.11
C VAL A 146 -9.38 5.29 15.17
N ALA A 147 -9.05 5.83 16.34
CA ALA A 147 -7.77 6.50 16.53
C ALA A 147 -6.62 5.48 16.35
N PRO A 148 -5.44 5.91 15.87
CA PRO A 148 -4.25 5.07 15.95
C PRO A 148 -4.05 4.62 17.40
N GLN A 149 -3.69 3.36 17.60
CA GLN A 149 -3.27 2.91 18.93
C GLN A 149 -2.05 3.73 19.32
N ALA A 150 -2.10 4.42 20.45
CA ALA A 150 -0.91 5.02 21.03
C ALA A 150 0.04 3.88 21.41
N GLU A 151 1.29 3.97 20.97
CA GLU A 151 2.33 3.05 21.45
C GLU A 151 2.45 3.24 22.98
N GLY A 152 1.83 2.36 23.77
CA GLY A 152 1.89 2.45 25.23
C GLY A 152 0.76 1.78 26.04
N GLU A 153 -0.40 1.45 25.46
CA GLU A 153 -1.43 0.72 26.20
C GLU A 153 -1.26 -0.79 26.03
N HIS A 154 -0.16 -1.32 26.58
CA HIS A 154 -0.14 -2.72 27.01
C HIS A 154 -0.99 -2.76 28.29
N GLU A 155 -2.19 -3.33 28.21
CA GLU A 155 -2.94 -3.68 29.42
C GLU A 155 -2.00 -4.47 30.35
N PRO A 156 -1.91 -4.13 31.64
CA PRO A 156 -1.25 -5.02 32.58
C PRO A 156 -2.00 -6.35 32.54
N ASN A 157 -1.27 -7.40 32.17
CA ASN A 157 -1.71 -8.79 32.19
C ASN A 157 -2.20 -9.11 33.60
N ASP A 158 -3.52 -8.99 33.84
CA ASP A 158 -4.16 -9.39 35.08
C ASP A 158 -4.13 -10.92 35.12
N MET A 159 -3.07 -11.47 35.72
CA MET A 159 -2.99 -12.87 36.08
C MET A 159 -3.93 -13.16 37.25
N SER A 160 -5.24 -13.09 37.02
CA SER A 160 -6.18 -13.86 37.83
C SER A 160 -6.16 -15.31 37.34
N GLN A 161 -5.10 -16.05 37.65
CA GLN A 161 -5.16 -17.50 37.62
C GLN A 161 -6.02 -17.98 38.79
N ALA A 162 -7.32 -18.09 38.55
CA ALA A 162 -8.15 -19.04 39.28
C ALA A 162 -7.93 -20.40 38.62
N SER A 163 -6.92 -21.14 39.08
CA SER A 163 -6.81 -22.58 38.82
C SER A 163 -7.03 -23.32 40.12
N VAL A 164 -8.23 -23.92 40.18
CA VAL A 164 -8.67 -24.92 41.15
C VAL A 164 -7.76 -26.14 41.01
N PHE A 165 -6.88 -26.33 41.98
CA PHE A 165 -6.27 -27.60 42.37
C PHE A 165 -6.28 -27.53 43.92
N GLY A 166 -6.93 -28.40 44.68
CA GLY A 166 -6.98 -29.84 44.55
C GLY A 166 -6.14 -30.45 45.67
N ASP A 167 -6.35 -30.04 46.92
CA ASP A 167 -5.69 -30.67 48.08
C ASP A 167 -6.53 -31.88 48.52
N VAL A 168 -6.04 -33.04 48.12
CA VAL A 168 -6.33 -34.33 48.74
C VAL A 168 -5.44 -34.41 49.96
N ASP A 169 -6.02 -34.35 51.15
CA ASP A 169 -5.35 -34.82 52.37
C ASP A 169 -6.06 -36.08 52.85
N GLN A 170 -5.42 -37.23 52.60
CA GLN A 170 -5.68 -38.49 53.27
C GLN A 170 -4.71 -38.59 54.44
N ASP A 171 -5.24 -38.54 55.66
CA ASP A 171 -4.79 -39.32 56.83
C ASP A 171 -5.96 -39.27 57.83
N ALA A 172 -6.77 -40.32 57.98
CA ALA A 172 -6.51 -41.61 58.63
C ALA A 172 -6.35 -41.51 60.16
N LEU A 173 -7.42 -41.93 60.85
CA LEU A 173 -7.43 -42.85 61.99
C LEU A 173 -6.79 -42.39 63.31
N GLY A 174 -7.63 -42.19 64.34
CA GLY A 174 -7.23 -42.14 65.75
C GLY A 174 -8.25 -41.46 66.65
#